data_AF-A0A849ZJM6-F1
#
_entry.id   AF-A0A849ZJM6-F1
#
_cell.length_a   1.000
_cell.length_b   1.000
_cell.length_c   1.000
_cell.angle_alpha   90.00
_cell.angle_beta   90.00
_cell.angle_gamma   90.00
#
_symmetry.space_group_name_H-M   'P 1'
#
loop_
_entity.id
_entity.type
_entity.pdbx_description
1 polymer ?
#
loop_
_entity_poly.entity_id
_entity_poly.type
_entity_poly.pdbx_seq_one_letter_code
_entity_poly.pdbx_strand_id
1 'polypeptide(L)'
;MSQSTRERSLRGATAWALVTILGSMLGLGASSAGAAEQCTSAEAQKAMNDCPAGTPKAASADKPRRTIKFTPKPPETRPEKAKPDNGKDMPAPPRDPRKATMQKKSEQLLVTELQNLESLFTTTKKTSPDRPKLARRLAEGYVELEAAAFRTQTESEIRAADAKRKKDSKRSTEEATKAAKAKAVAASARKGAIKHYTFLKNNYAKWCLQPNAQDPSKSQGCGDEVLYYLAYEYEQAKDLESARKVYFELLDTYKTSKYRPNAYLAFGELFFQEAQGDPSKWSFAQQSYEEVIKYPPPDNKLYGYALYKLGYVHWNQGEYEEAVDAFKKVIDYGTKFATLPSAPQLATSARRDVIPVYALWGDAKKAYNFFKPISGDDGGDDTKTFRMMDELGLNYLDTGHYDEGIVLYTDLMGRDKGAKWCEYHGHIAEATMARKSGNKDEIVKVLSRQMDVYKEFADGKSAADAKTKCGNVTAGLLSETAMAWHLEAVGSGGVRGTGDKKTMKLAADLYEKVTTSF
;
A
#
# COMPACT_ATOMS: atom_id res chain seq x y z
N MET A 1 -67.80 8.80 14.34
CA MET A 1 -67.89 8.52 12.88
C MET A 1 -66.75 7.56 12.55
N SER A 2 -66.92 6.24 12.45
CA SER A 2 -67.80 5.46 11.53
C SER A 2 -67.37 5.66 10.06
N GLN A 3 -67.09 4.66 9.22
CA GLN A 3 -66.96 3.18 9.26
C GLN A 3 -66.03 2.82 8.06
N SER A 4 -65.09 1.88 8.09
CA SER A 4 -65.19 0.40 8.14
C SER A 4 -65.88 -0.27 6.93
N THR A 5 -65.20 -1.29 6.39
CA THR A 5 -65.72 -2.51 5.70
C THR A 5 -66.46 -2.43 4.35
N ARG A 6 -65.97 -3.22 3.38
CA ARG A 6 -66.59 -4.54 3.09
C ARG A 6 -65.68 -5.53 2.34
N GLU A 7 -65.72 -6.78 2.80
CA GLU A 7 -65.21 -7.98 2.13
C GLU A 7 -66.31 -8.68 1.32
N ARG A 8 -65.91 -9.58 0.40
CA ARG A 8 -66.48 -10.91 0.03
C ARG A 8 -66.02 -11.25 -1.40
N SER A 9 -65.36 -12.35 -1.77
CA SER A 9 -65.28 -13.76 -1.32
C SER A 9 -66.29 -14.74 -1.95
N LEU A 10 -65.77 -15.95 -2.27
CA LEU A 10 -66.42 -17.27 -2.46
C LEU A 10 -66.81 -17.75 -3.88
N ARG A 11 -66.14 -18.86 -4.29
CA ARG A 11 -66.65 -20.13 -4.91
C ARG A 11 -67.36 -20.06 -6.29
N GLY A 12 -67.27 -21.06 -7.18
CA GLY A 12 -66.57 -22.36 -7.20
C GLY A 12 -67.28 -23.38 -8.15
N ALA A 13 -66.66 -24.54 -8.45
CA ALA A 13 -67.26 -25.72 -9.15
C ALA A 13 -67.66 -25.48 -10.65
N THR A 14 -67.81 -26.41 -11.63
CA THR A 14 -67.58 -27.86 -11.90
C THR A 14 -67.93 -28.07 -13.41
N ALA A 15 -67.60 -29.11 -14.20
CA ALA A 15 -66.72 -30.28 -14.18
C ALA A 15 -66.79 -30.96 -15.60
N TRP A 16 -66.53 -32.28 -15.72
CA TRP A 16 -66.69 -33.16 -16.90
C TRP A 16 -65.66 -32.98 -18.05
N ALA A 17 -64.78 -33.91 -18.44
CA ALA A 17 -64.74 -35.38 -18.52
C ALA A 17 -65.11 -35.97 -19.88
N LEU A 18 -64.14 -36.61 -20.55
CA LEU A 18 -64.36 -37.83 -21.31
C LEU A 18 -63.05 -38.61 -21.45
N VAL A 19 -63.14 -39.91 -21.17
CA VAL A 19 -62.08 -40.91 -21.22
C VAL A 19 -62.48 -41.96 -22.25
N THR A 20 -61.54 -42.43 -23.06
CA THR A 20 -61.64 -43.74 -23.71
C THR A 20 -60.26 -44.42 -23.71
N ILE A 21 -60.29 -45.75 -23.62
CA ILE A 21 -59.20 -46.61 -23.16
C ILE A 21 -59.00 -47.74 -24.17
N LEU A 22 -57.76 -48.13 -24.46
CA LEU A 22 -57.22 -49.52 -24.49
C LEU A 22 -55.93 -49.61 -25.33
N GLY A 23 -55.03 -50.55 -24.98
CA GLY A 23 -53.97 -51.03 -25.88
C GLY A 23 -52.54 -50.99 -25.34
N SER A 24 -52.19 -51.95 -24.47
CA SER A 24 -50.82 -52.17 -23.97
C SER A 24 -49.91 -52.89 -24.99
N MET A 25 -48.61 -52.53 -25.06
CA MET A 25 -47.46 -53.47 -24.98
C MET A 25 -46.09 -52.77 -25.06
N LEU A 26 -45.02 -53.48 -24.67
CA LEU A 26 -43.64 -52.99 -24.64
C LEU A 26 -43.03 -52.78 -26.03
N GLY A 27 -42.08 -51.84 -26.12
CA GLY A 27 -41.10 -51.77 -27.21
C GLY A 27 -39.95 -50.83 -26.87
N LEU A 28 -38.72 -51.35 -26.81
CA LEU A 28 -37.52 -50.50 -26.82
C LEU A 28 -37.39 -49.87 -28.22
N GLY A 29 -37.17 -48.55 -28.28
CA GLY A 29 -36.89 -47.84 -29.52
C GLY A 29 -36.08 -46.58 -29.21
N ALA A 30 -34.83 -46.54 -29.67
CA ALA A 30 -33.97 -45.38 -29.48
C ALA A 30 -34.42 -44.21 -30.36
N SER A 31 -34.48 -43.00 -29.79
CA SER A 31 -34.73 -41.75 -30.52
C SER A 31 -33.47 -40.89 -30.45
N SER A 32 -32.67 -40.91 -31.50
CA SER A 32 -31.50 -40.05 -31.66
C SER A 32 -31.93 -38.60 -31.91
N ALA A 33 -31.55 -37.70 -30.99
CA ALA A 33 -31.53 -36.26 -31.25
C ALA A 33 -30.12 -35.85 -31.73
N GLY A 34 -30.06 -35.04 -32.78
CA GLY A 34 -28.84 -34.83 -33.56
C GLY A 34 -27.68 -34.17 -32.81
N ALA A 35 -26.46 -34.59 -33.17
CA ALA A 35 -25.23 -33.94 -32.73
C ALA A 35 -25.12 -32.53 -33.33
N ALA A 36 -24.79 -31.54 -32.50
CA ALA A 36 -24.23 -30.27 -32.99
C ALA A 36 -22.74 -30.49 -33.32
N GLU A 37 -22.29 -29.93 -34.44
CA GLU A 37 -20.95 -30.12 -34.98
C GLU A 37 -19.86 -29.67 -33.99
N GLN A 38 -18.92 -30.56 -33.68
CA GLN A 38 -17.79 -30.26 -32.82
C GLN A 38 -16.75 -29.44 -33.60
N CYS A 39 -16.45 -28.23 -33.12
CA CYS A 39 -15.46 -27.34 -33.73
C CYS A 39 -14.01 -27.71 -33.33
N THR A 40 -13.65 -28.99 -33.35
CA THR A 40 -12.31 -29.51 -33.05
C THR A 40 -11.98 -30.68 -33.96
N SER A 41 -10.74 -30.77 -34.45
CA SER A 41 -10.26 -31.94 -35.17
C SER A 41 -10.00 -33.12 -34.23
N ALA A 42 -10.06 -34.35 -34.76
CA ALA A 42 -9.80 -35.55 -33.98
C ALA A 42 -8.36 -35.57 -33.41
N GLU A 43 -7.39 -34.98 -34.12
CA GLU A 43 -6.02 -34.79 -33.66
C GLU A 43 -5.94 -33.85 -32.45
N ALA A 44 -6.66 -32.72 -32.46
CA ALA A 44 -6.70 -31.78 -31.33
C ALA A 44 -7.31 -32.44 -30.09
N GLN A 45 -8.36 -33.24 -30.27
CA GLN A 45 -8.98 -34.02 -29.19
C GLN A 45 -8.00 -35.03 -28.57
N LYS A 46 -7.08 -35.57 -29.37
CA LYS A 46 -6.07 -36.54 -28.93
C LYS A 46 -4.93 -35.86 -28.16
N ALA A 47 -4.41 -34.76 -28.68
CA ALA A 47 -3.37 -33.95 -28.03
C ALA A 47 -3.76 -33.46 -26.63
N MET A 48 -5.04 -33.13 -26.40
CA MET A 48 -5.54 -32.76 -25.06
C MET A 48 -5.54 -33.92 -24.05
N ASN A 49 -5.62 -35.17 -24.51
CA ASN A 49 -5.66 -36.36 -23.64
C ASN A 49 -4.27 -36.91 -23.30
N ASP A 50 -3.25 -36.60 -24.12
CA ASP A 50 -1.87 -37.09 -23.95
C ASP A 50 -1.01 -36.20 -23.02
N CYS A 51 -1.63 -35.28 -22.26
CA CYS A 51 -0.93 -34.39 -21.33
C CYS A 51 -0.35 -35.16 -20.12
N PRO A 52 0.97 -35.15 -19.88
CA PRO A 52 1.59 -36.05 -18.92
C PRO A 52 1.50 -35.57 -17.45
N ALA A 53 1.23 -36.55 -16.58
CA ALA A 53 1.41 -36.54 -15.12
C ALA A 53 0.50 -35.64 -14.26
N GLY A 54 -0.67 -36.16 -13.89
CA GLY A 54 -1.41 -35.69 -12.70
C GLY A 54 -2.84 -36.21 -12.60
N THR A 55 -3.05 -37.36 -11.95
CA THR A 55 -4.40 -37.97 -11.84
C THR A 55 -5.40 -37.04 -11.12
N PRO A 56 -6.46 -36.54 -11.81
CA PRO A 56 -7.51 -35.81 -11.12
C PRO A 56 -8.42 -36.83 -10.42
N LYS A 57 -8.45 -36.81 -9.08
CA LYS A 57 -9.45 -37.57 -8.32
C LYS A 57 -10.84 -37.06 -8.69
N ALA A 58 -11.67 -37.93 -9.27
CA ALA A 58 -13.06 -37.62 -9.56
C ALA A 58 -13.80 -37.23 -8.27
N ALA A 59 -14.16 -35.96 -8.14
CA ALA A 59 -15.04 -35.50 -7.07
C ALA A 59 -16.48 -35.90 -7.42
N SER A 60 -17.21 -36.44 -6.43
CA SER A 60 -18.55 -36.99 -6.62
C SER A 60 -19.53 -36.00 -7.28
N ALA A 61 -20.43 -36.53 -8.10
CA ALA A 61 -21.23 -35.81 -9.10
C ALA A 61 -22.43 -35.00 -8.53
N ASP A 62 -22.28 -34.40 -7.35
CA ASP A 62 -23.39 -33.76 -6.63
C ASP A 62 -23.00 -32.40 -6.02
N LYS A 63 -22.46 -31.52 -6.85
CA LYS A 63 -22.33 -30.08 -6.57
C LYS A 63 -22.96 -29.28 -7.70
N PRO A 64 -23.75 -28.23 -7.41
CA PRO A 64 -24.38 -27.44 -8.45
C PRO A 64 -23.32 -26.83 -9.36
N ARG A 65 -23.47 -27.02 -10.68
CA ARG A 65 -22.65 -26.36 -11.70
C ARG A 65 -22.64 -24.86 -11.42
N ARG A 66 -21.52 -24.34 -10.92
CA ARG A 66 -21.31 -22.89 -10.84
C ARG A 66 -21.20 -22.38 -12.26
N THR A 67 -22.23 -21.68 -12.73
CA THR A 67 -22.21 -20.96 -13.99
C THR A 67 -21.15 -19.86 -13.88
N ILE A 68 -19.96 -20.11 -14.42
CA ILE A 68 -18.89 -19.11 -14.41
C ILE A 68 -19.28 -18.03 -15.43
N LYS A 69 -19.84 -16.93 -14.93
CA LYS A 69 -20.12 -15.75 -15.74
C LYS A 69 -18.82 -15.02 -16.07
N PHE A 70 -18.10 -15.52 -17.07
CA PHE A 70 -17.13 -14.72 -17.81
C PHE A 70 -17.89 -13.74 -18.72
N THR A 71 -18.44 -12.68 -18.13
CA THR A 71 -18.49 -11.42 -18.87
C THR A 71 -17.04 -10.95 -19.01
N PRO A 72 -16.51 -10.71 -20.21
CA PRO A 72 -15.29 -9.94 -20.35
C PRO A 72 -15.62 -8.53 -19.82
N LYS A 73 -15.33 -8.30 -18.54
CA LYS A 73 -15.21 -6.94 -18.04
C LYS A 73 -14.09 -6.30 -18.87
N PRO A 74 -14.25 -5.05 -19.34
CA PRO A 74 -13.08 -4.24 -19.67
C PRO A 74 -12.08 -4.38 -18.51
N PRO A 75 -10.75 -4.42 -18.76
CA PRO A 75 -9.77 -4.48 -17.67
C PRO A 75 -10.18 -3.42 -16.65
N GLU A 76 -10.38 -3.84 -15.40
CA GLU A 76 -10.94 -2.96 -14.38
C GLU A 76 -9.94 -1.82 -14.18
N THR A 77 -10.16 -0.71 -14.89
CA THR A 77 -9.41 0.53 -14.72
C THR A 77 -9.48 0.81 -13.24
N ARG A 78 -8.34 0.72 -12.57
CA ARG A 78 -8.30 1.03 -11.15
C ARG A 78 -8.76 2.48 -11.08
N PRO A 79 -9.78 2.81 -10.25
CA PRO A 79 -10.15 4.20 -10.09
C PRO A 79 -8.86 4.93 -9.75
N GLU A 80 -8.56 5.95 -10.55
CA GLU A 80 -7.31 6.69 -10.51
C GLU A 80 -6.92 6.89 -9.05
N LYS A 81 -5.70 6.50 -8.66
CA LYS A 81 -5.18 6.78 -7.32
C LYS A 81 -4.80 8.26 -7.20
N ALA A 82 -5.74 9.14 -7.55
CA ALA A 82 -5.69 10.58 -7.37
C ALA A 82 -5.45 10.95 -5.89
N LYS A 83 -5.80 10.04 -4.97
CA LYS A 83 -5.35 10.11 -3.57
C LYS A 83 -4.09 9.27 -3.36
N PRO A 84 -2.96 9.88 -2.94
CA PRO A 84 -1.74 9.15 -2.61
C PRO A 84 -1.92 8.11 -1.50
N ASP A 85 -0.98 7.17 -1.42
CA ASP A 85 -0.90 6.22 -0.31
C ASP A 85 -0.51 6.88 1.02
N ASN A 86 -0.03 8.13 0.96
CA ASN A 86 0.41 8.99 2.06
C ASN A 86 1.67 8.50 2.79
N GLY A 87 2.53 7.76 2.09
CA GLY A 87 3.87 7.38 2.56
C GLY A 87 3.86 6.32 3.64
N LYS A 88 2.84 5.44 3.65
CA LYS A 88 2.62 4.42 4.69
C LYS A 88 3.79 3.46 4.89
N ASP A 89 4.57 3.23 3.84
CA ASP A 89 5.75 2.35 3.87
C ASP A 89 6.97 3.00 4.54
N MET A 90 6.97 4.33 4.70
CA MET A 90 8.04 5.09 5.33
C MET A 90 7.60 5.62 6.71
N PRO A 91 7.87 4.88 7.80
CA PRO A 91 7.51 5.31 9.14
C PRO A 91 8.28 6.58 9.52
N ALA A 92 7.65 7.43 10.34
CA ALA A 92 8.31 8.61 10.89
C ALA A 92 9.59 8.22 11.66
N PRO A 93 10.67 9.00 11.52
CA PRO A 93 11.92 8.74 12.23
C PRO A 93 11.70 8.78 13.75
N PRO A 94 12.50 8.03 14.55
CA PRO A 94 12.38 8.04 16.00
C PRO A 94 12.52 9.44 16.59
N ARG A 95 11.39 10.03 17.02
CA ARG A 95 11.34 11.37 17.61
C ARG A 95 11.78 11.40 19.08
N ASP A 96 11.78 10.27 19.78
CA ASP A 96 12.26 10.18 21.16
C ASP A 96 13.75 9.75 21.21
N PRO A 97 14.70 10.68 21.40
CA PRO A 97 16.13 10.35 21.47
C PRO A 97 16.48 9.50 22.70
N ARG A 98 15.69 9.54 23.79
CA ARG A 98 15.96 8.78 25.02
C ARG A 98 15.94 7.27 24.74
N LYS A 99 15.13 6.81 23.79
CA LYS A 99 15.04 5.39 23.40
C LYS A 99 16.35 4.81 22.88
N ALA A 100 17.25 5.63 22.35
CA ALA A 100 18.57 5.17 21.88
C ALA A 100 19.54 4.89 23.04
N THR A 101 19.34 5.48 24.22
CA THR A 101 20.23 5.36 25.40
C THR A 101 19.62 4.55 26.55
N MET A 102 18.33 4.20 26.51
CA MET A 102 17.66 3.38 27.51
C MET A 102 18.25 1.96 27.61
N GLN A 103 18.66 1.58 28.82
CA GLN A 103 19.06 0.20 29.12
C GLN A 103 17.84 -0.73 29.24
N LYS A 104 18.00 -1.99 28.81
CA LYS A 104 16.96 -3.03 28.95
C LYS A 104 16.92 -3.57 30.39
N LYS A 105 16.23 -2.85 31.28
CA LYS A 105 15.89 -3.31 32.63
C LYS A 105 14.59 -4.15 32.63
N SER A 106 14.40 -4.96 33.68
CA SER A 106 13.15 -5.70 33.91
C SER A 106 12.07 -4.78 34.51
N GLU A 107 10.80 -5.09 34.22
CA GLU A 107 9.64 -4.32 34.70
C GLU A 107 9.60 -4.26 36.24
N GLN A 108 9.86 -5.39 36.91
CA GLN A 108 9.90 -5.46 38.37
C GLN A 108 10.99 -4.57 38.99
N LEU A 109 12.20 -4.56 38.43
CA LEU A 109 13.29 -3.71 38.90
C LEU A 109 12.93 -2.23 38.76
N LEU A 110 12.35 -1.84 37.62
CA LEU A 110 11.90 -0.48 37.36
C LEU A 110 10.79 -0.02 38.33
N VAL A 111 9.83 -0.90 38.66
CA VAL A 111 8.80 -0.61 39.67
C VAL A 111 9.43 -0.37 41.05
N THR A 112 10.38 -1.21 41.48
CA THR A 112 11.07 -1.02 42.78
C THR A 112 11.94 0.23 42.79
N GLU A 113 12.68 0.53 41.72
CA GLU A 113 13.42 1.79 41.57
C GLU A 113 12.49 3.00 41.70
N LEU A 114 11.34 2.99 41.01
CA LEU A 114 10.35 4.08 41.03
C LEU A 114 9.70 4.26 42.40
N GLN A 115 9.35 3.19 43.11
CA GLN A 115 8.80 3.27 44.47
C GLN A 115 9.79 3.95 45.45
N ASN A 116 11.07 3.57 45.37
CA ASN A 116 12.12 4.18 46.18
C ASN A 116 12.33 5.66 45.82
N LEU A 117 12.30 5.99 44.52
CA LEU A 117 12.41 7.37 44.03
C LEU A 117 11.20 8.25 44.42
N GLU A 118 9.98 7.72 44.41
CA GLU A 118 8.79 8.47 44.86
C GLU A 118 8.84 8.74 46.37
N SER A 119 9.29 7.77 47.17
CA SER A 119 9.51 7.96 48.62
C SER A 119 10.59 9.02 48.91
N LEU A 120 11.70 9.00 48.17
CA LEU A 120 12.75 10.02 48.26
C LEU A 120 12.26 11.40 47.79
N PHE A 121 11.46 11.46 46.72
CA PHE A 121 10.93 12.71 46.19
C PHE A 121 9.86 13.34 47.10
N THR A 122 9.02 12.54 47.77
CA THR A 122 8.02 13.06 48.73
C THR A 122 8.68 13.62 49.99
N THR A 123 9.74 12.98 50.50
CA THR A 123 10.49 13.42 51.68
C THR A 123 11.47 14.58 51.43
N THR A 124 11.94 14.76 50.19
CA THR A 124 12.87 15.85 49.82
C THR A 124 12.23 17.24 49.92
N LYS A 125 12.85 18.17 50.66
CA LYS A 125 12.35 19.57 50.84
C LYS A 125 12.12 20.30 49.50
N LYS A 126 11.08 21.15 49.43
CA LYS A 126 10.71 21.94 48.22
C LYS A 126 11.85 22.80 47.68
N THR A 127 12.70 23.34 48.56
CA THR A 127 13.84 24.20 48.24
C THR A 127 15.13 23.43 47.93
N SER A 128 15.14 22.09 48.01
CA SER A 128 16.34 21.30 47.74
C SER A 128 16.72 21.35 46.26
N PRO A 129 18.00 21.57 45.89
CA PRO A 129 18.48 21.52 44.51
C PRO A 129 18.35 20.13 43.88
N ASP A 130 18.17 19.08 44.69
CA ASP A 130 17.98 17.71 44.21
C ASP A 130 16.52 17.39 43.90
N ARG A 131 15.56 18.19 44.38
CA ARG A 131 14.14 17.98 44.08
C ARG A 131 13.80 17.98 42.58
N PRO A 132 14.30 18.92 41.74
CA PRO A 132 14.09 18.84 40.30
C PRO A 132 14.86 17.67 39.66
N LYS A 133 16.07 17.31 40.13
CA LYS A 133 16.80 16.12 39.66
C LYS A 133 15.98 14.84 39.88
N LEU A 134 15.39 14.69 41.07
CA LEU A 134 14.54 13.55 41.43
C LEU A 134 13.25 13.53 40.61
N ALA A 135 12.59 14.68 40.40
CA ALA A 135 11.43 14.76 39.51
C ALA A 135 11.79 14.35 38.07
N ARG A 136 12.97 14.77 37.56
CA ARG A 136 13.44 14.39 36.23
C ARG A 136 13.74 12.90 36.13
N ARG A 137 14.43 12.31 37.12
CA ARG A 137 14.71 10.86 37.15
C ARG A 137 13.43 10.03 37.30
N LEU A 138 12.43 10.51 38.06
CA LEU A 138 11.10 9.89 38.12
C LEU A 138 10.41 9.91 36.76
N ALA A 139 10.39 11.07 36.08
CA ALA A 139 9.79 11.19 34.76
C ALA A 139 10.44 10.23 33.74
N GLU A 140 11.77 10.18 33.70
CA GLU A 140 12.51 9.26 32.82
C GLU A 140 12.35 7.78 33.21
N GLY A 141 12.36 7.45 34.51
CA GLY A 141 12.13 6.09 35.01
C GLY A 141 10.72 5.57 34.67
N TYR A 142 9.72 6.44 34.66
CA TYR A 142 8.38 6.09 34.19
C TYR A 142 8.36 5.83 32.67
N VAL A 143 9.15 6.53 31.87
CA VAL A 143 9.29 6.22 30.44
C VAL A 143 10.08 4.91 30.22
N GLU A 144 11.10 4.62 31.04
CA GLU A 144 11.77 3.31 31.05
C GLU A 144 10.78 2.18 31.36
N LEU A 145 9.90 2.37 32.35
CA LEU A 145 8.84 1.42 32.71
C LEU A 145 7.81 1.26 31.58
N GLU A 146 7.37 2.36 30.95
CA GLU A 146 6.49 2.30 29.79
C GLU A 146 7.12 1.50 28.65
N ALA A 147 8.39 1.77 28.32
CA ALA A 147 9.10 1.08 27.26
C ALA A 147 9.30 -0.41 27.58
N ALA A 148 9.48 -0.78 28.86
CA ALA A 148 9.52 -2.18 29.30
C ALA A 148 8.15 -2.86 29.14
N ALA A 149 7.09 -2.24 29.66
CA ALA A 149 5.73 -2.77 29.58
C ALA A 149 5.24 -2.88 28.12
N PHE A 150 5.59 -1.94 27.24
CA PHE A 150 5.27 -2.01 25.81
C PHE A 150 5.95 -3.20 25.11
N ARG A 151 7.22 -3.51 25.45
CA ARG A 151 7.88 -4.74 24.96
C ARG A 151 7.14 -6.00 25.44
N THR A 152 6.82 -6.08 26.73
CA THR A 152 6.03 -7.19 27.31
C THR A 152 4.69 -7.34 26.59
N GLN A 153 3.99 -6.24 26.31
CA GLN A 153 2.74 -6.22 25.56
C GLN A 153 2.93 -6.82 24.16
N THR A 154 3.86 -6.29 23.35
CA THR A 154 4.10 -6.76 21.98
C THR A 154 4.50 -8.24 21.93
N GLU A 155 5.39 -8.69 22.82
CA GLU A 155 5.79 -10.10 22.90
C GLU A 155 4.61 -11.02 23.25
N SER A 156 3.76 -10.62 24.20
CA SER A 156 2.58 -11.40 24.59
C SER A 156 1.47 -11.37 23.53
N GLU A 157 1.28 -10.28 22.79
CA GLU A 157 0.34 -10.23 21.65
C GLU A 157 0.77 -11.20 20.53
N ILE A 158 2.06 -11.25 20.20
CA ILE A 158 2.62 -12.20 19.23
C ILE A 158 2.43 -13.65 19.72
N ARG A 159 2.78 -13.93 20.99
CA ARG A 159 2.61 -15.28 21.58
C ARG A 159 1.14 -15.71 21.66
N ALA A 160 0.22 -14.79 21.91
CA ALA A 160 -1.22 -15.06 21.89
C ALA A 160 -1.69 -15.42 20.46
N ALA A 161 -1.27 -14.66 19.45
CA ALA A 161 -1.57 -14.96 18.05
C ALA A 161 -0.99 -16.31 17.61
N ASP A 162 0.23 -16.65 18.04
CA ASP A 162 0.84 -17.97 17.79
C ASP A 162 0.09 -19.12 18.46
N ALA A 163 -0.30 -18.97 19.72
CA ALA A 163 -1.09 -19.97 20.43
C ALA A 163 -2.45 -20.18 19.74
N LYS A 164 -3.11 -19.10 19.31
CA LYS A 164 -4.35 -19.15 18.52
C LYS A 164 -4.16 -19.89 17.19
N ARG A 165 -3.07 -19.63 16.45
CA ARG A 165 -2.72 -20.38 15.22
C ARG A 165 -2.51 -21.88 15.49
N LYS A 166 -1.92 -22.22 16.63
CA LYS A 166 -1.68 -23.60 17.09
C LYS A 166 -2.91 -24.26 17.77
N LYS A 167 -4.08 -23.59 17.78
CA LYS A 167 -5.32 -24.02 18.44
C LYS A 167 -5.21 -24.20 19.97
N ASP A 168 -4.19 -23.63 20.60
CA ASP A 168 -4.02 -23.61 22.05
C ASP A 168 -4.78 -22.41 22.64
N SER A 169 -6.08 -22.61 22.86
CA SER A 169 -7.00 -21.58 23.37
C SER A 169 -6.64 -21.13 24.79
N LYS A 170 -6.12 -22.03 25.63
CA LYS A 170 -5.72 -21.72 27.01
C LYS A 170 -4.54 -20.74 27.00
N ARG A 171 -3.44 -21.10 26.35
CA ARG A 171 -2.25 -20.25 26.25
C ARG A 171 -2.53 -18.94 25.50
N SER A 172 -3.39 -18.98 24.47
CA SER A 172 -3.83 -17.76 23.78
C SER A 172 -4.52 -16.78 24.73
N THR A 173 -5.33 -17.28 25.67
CA THR A 173 -6.05 -16.45 26.65
C THR A 173 -5.12 -15.94 27.76
N GLU A 174 -4.18 -16.78 28.22
CA GLU A 174 -3.16 -16.41 29.20
C GLU A 174 -2.24 -15.30 28.67
N GLU A 175 -1.71 -15.44 27.46
CA GLU A 175 -0.84 -14.42 26.84
C GLU A 175 -1.61 -13.15 26.49
N ALA A 176 -2.86 -13.23 26.02
CA ALA A 176 -3.70 -12.05 25.83
C ALA A 176 -3.97 -11.30 27.16
N THR A 177 -4.11 -12.02 28.27
CA THR A 177 -4.26 -11.43 29.60
C THR A 177 -2.97 -10.74 30.06
N LYS A 178 -1.80 -11.32 29.77
CA LYS A 178 -0.49 -10.67 30.03
C LYS A 178 -0.33 -9.38 29.21
N ALA A 179 -0.67 -9.42 27.91
CA ALA A 179 -0.66 -8.23 27.05
C ALA A 179 -1.57 -7.12 27.58
N ALA A 180 -2.80 -7.45 28.00
CA ALA A 180 -3.74 -6.48 28.59
C ALA A 180 -3.20 -5.85 29.88
N LYS A 181 -2.56 -6.63 30.76
CA LYS A 181 -1.90 -6.11 31.97
C LYS A 181 -0.73 -5.18 31.62
N ALA A 182 0.15 -5.60 30.73
CA ALA A 182 1.30 -4.81 30.28
C ALA A 182 0.86 -3.47 29.63
N LYS A 183 -0.21 -3.48 28.82
CA LYS A 183 -0.83 -2.27 28.28
C LYS A 183 -1.32 -1.30 29.36
N ALA A 184 -1.92 -1.83 30.44
CA ALA A 184 -2.37 -1.02 31.58
C ALA A 184 -1.19 -0.45 32.39
N VAL A 185 -0.09 -1.19 32.54
CA VAL A 185 1.16 -0.70 33.14
C VAL A 185 1.75 0.43 32.30
N ALA A 186 1.88 0.24 30.98
CA ALA A 186 2.37 1.28 30.06
C ALA A 186 1.54 2.57 30.14
N ALA A 187 0.20 2.47 30.10
CA ALA A 187 -0.69 3.62 30.23
C ALA A 187 -0.59 4.33 31.60
N SER A 188 -0.32 3.58 32.68
CA SER A 188 -0.13 4.13 34.02
C SER A 188 1.23 4.79 34.18
N ALA A 189 2.28 4.18 33.62
CA ALA A 189 3.63 4.71 33.59
C ALA A 189 3.69 6.05 32.84
N ARG A 190 3.02 6.15 31.68
CA ARG A 190 2.90 7.42 30.93
C ARG A 190 2.27 8.55 31.75
N LYS A 191 1.22 8.26 32.52
CA LYS A 191 0.61 9.23 33.45
C LYS A 191 1.61 9.69 34.52
N GLY A 192 2.46 8.79 35.01
CA GLY A 192 3.59 9.11 35.88
C GLY A 192 4.59 10.05 35.21
N ALA A 193 5.02 9.75 33.98
CA ALA A 193 5.94 10.61 33.21
C ALA A 193 5.35 12.02 33.02
N ILE A 194 4.09 12.13 32.56
CA ILE A 194 3.37 13.40 32.39
C ILE A 194 3.29 14.17 33.73
N LYS A 195 2.90 13.52 34.82
CA LYS A 195 2.82 14.12 36.18
C LYS A 195 4.16 14.78 36.57
N HIS A 196 5.29 14.09 36.36
CA HIS A 196 6.59 14.59 36.79
C HIS A 196 7.20 15.62 35.82
N TYR A 197 6.99 15.51 34.51
CA TYR A 197 7.36 16.56 33.56
C TYR A 197 6.52 17.84 33.74
N THR A 198 5.21 17.73 33.98
CA THR A 198 4.35 18.89 34.31
C THR A 198 4.75 19.53 35.63
N PHE A 199 5.16 18.73 36.64
CA PHE A 199 5.73 19.27 37.87
C PHE A 199 7.00 20.09 37.61
N LEU A 200 7.92 19.58 36.77
CA LEU A 200 9.14 20.30 36.38
C LEU A 200 8.82 21.61 35.65
N LYS A 201 7.98 21.56 34.62
CA LYS A 201 7.51 22.74 33.88
C LYS A 201 6.99 23.82 34.83
N ASN A 202 6.05 23.47 35.70
CA ASN A 202 5.32 24.45 36.51
C ASN A 202 6.13 25.02 37.69
N ASN A 203 7.12 24.29 38.22
CA ASN A 203 7.86 24.69 39.42
C ASN A 203 9.33 25.05 39.14
N TYR A 204 9.90 24.61 38.02
CA TYR A 204 11.33 24.67 37.71
C TYR A 204 11.59 25.01 36.23
N ALA A 205 10.77 25.86 35.61
CA ALA A 205 10.86 26.19 34.17
C ALA A 205 12.27 26.61 33.68
N LYS A 206 13.08 27.28 34.52
CA LYS A 206 14.45 27.73 34.20
C LYS A 206 15.56 26.76 34.63
N TRP A 207 15.21 25.59 35.18
CA TRP A 207 16.20 24.61 35.66
C TRP A 207 16.75 23.77 34.50
N CYS A 208 18.01 23.37 34.63
CA CYS A 208 18.70 22.44 33.74
C CYS A 208 19.39 21.35 34.56
N LEU A 209 19.38 20.11 34.06
CA LEU A 209 20.09 18.98 34.67
C LEU A 209 21.62 19.16 34.59
N GLN A 210 22.12 19.64 33.45
CA GLN A 210 23.53 19.93 33.20
C GLN A 210 23.64 21.33 32.55
N PRO A 211 23.66 22.41 33.35
CA PRO A 211 23.88 23.75 32.83
C PRO A 211 25.33 23.90 32.33
N ASN A 212 25.51 24.56 31.19
CA ASN A 212 26.82 24.93 30.68
C ASN A 212 26.97 26.47 30.76
N ALA A 213 27.89 26.94 31.60
CA ALA A 213 28.07 28.36 31.88
C ALA A 213 28.84 29.11 30.78
N GLN A 214 29.68 28.40 30.03
CA GLN A 214 30.49 28.94 28.93
C GLN A 214 29.69 29.02 27.63
N ASP A 215 28.77 28.08 27.42
CA ASP A 215 27.90 28.02 26.25
C ASP A 215 26.51 27.51 26.65
N PRO A 216 25.56 28.42 26.94
CA PRO A 216 24.20 28.06 27.32
C PRO A 216 23.50 27.14 26.32
N SER A 217 23.84 27.19 25.02
CA SER A 217 23.25 26.33 23.99
C SER A 217 23.61 24.84 24.14
N LYS A 218 24.71 24.55 24.85
CA LYS A 218 25.17 23.19 25.17
C LYS A 218 24.61 22.64 26.49
N SER A 219 23.76 23.39 27.18
CA SER A 219 23.09 22.91 28.40
C SER A 219 22.13 21.74 28.11
N GLN A 220 21.99 20.80 29.04
CA GLN A 220 21.15 19.61 28.88
C GLN A 220 20.12 19.47 30.01
N GLY A 221 18.99 18.81 29.72
CA GLY A 221 17.89 18.63 30.65
C GLY A 221 17.21 19.94 31.06
N CYS A 222 17.27 20.96 30.22
CA CYS A 222 16.66 22.27 30.43
C CYS A 222 15.13 22.25 30.20
N GLY A 223 14.47 23.38 30.45
CA GLY A 223 13.04 23.54 30.26
C GLY A 223 12.54 23.24 28.83
N ASP A 224 13.36 23.46 27.81
CA ASP A 224 13.03 23.11 26.42
C ASP A 224 12.90 21.59 26.21
N GLU A 225 13.87 20.82 26.74
CA GLU A 225 13.85 19.37 26.73
C GLU A 225 12.70 18.80 27.59
N VAL A 226 12.38 19.45 28.71
CA VAL A 226 11.21 19.11 29.55
C VAL A 226 9.90 19.33 28.81
N LEU A 227 9.72 20.47 28.14
CA LEU A 227 8.53 20.75 27.32
C LEU A 227 8.43 19.78 26.14
N TYR A 228 9.54 19.51 25.46
CA TYR A 228 9.55 18.58 24.33
C TYR A 228 9.08 17.17 24.73
N TYR A 229 9.65 16.61 25.80
CA TYR A 229 9.21 15.29 26.27
C TYR A 229 7.80 15.32 26.86
N LEU A 230 7.40 16.37 27.57
CA LEU A 230 6.03 16.50 28.07
C LEU A 230 5.01 16.48 26.93
N ALA A 231 5.25 17.26 25.88
CA ALA A 231 4.39 17.30 24.70
C ALA A 231 4.37 15.94 23.97
N TYR A 232 5.52 15.29 23.86
CA TYR A 232 5.62 13.94 23.31
C TYR A 232 4.82 12.92 24.14
N GLU A 233 4.91 12.93 25.48
CA GLU A 233 4.11 12.02 26.32
C GLU A 233 2.60 12.27 26.17
N TYR A 234 2.16 13.53 26.10
CA TYR A 234 0.76 13.88 25.82
C TYR A 234 0.31 13.36 24.44
N GLU A 235 1.13 13.53 23.41
CA GLU A 235 0.86 13.07 22.05
C GLU A 235 0.74 11.54 21.98
N GLN A 236 1.66 10.82 22.64
CA GLN A 236 1.58 9.37 22.79
C GLN A 236 0.31 8.96 23.54
N ALA A 237 -0.08 9.69 24.60
CA ALA A 237 -1.31 9.49 25.37
C ALA A 237 -2.60 9.83 24.60
N LYS A 238 -2.50 10.34 23.36
CA LYS A 238 -3.61 10.85 22.53
C LYS A 238 -4.33 12.08 23.08
N ASP A 239 -3.72 12.76 24.06
CA ASP A 239 -4.12 14.10 24.49
C ASP A 239 -3.48 15.13 23.54
N LEU A 240 -4.05 15.22 22.34
CA LEU A 240 -3.51 16.07 21.27
C LEU A 240 -3.65 17.56 21.57
N GLU A 241 -4.64 17.95 22.40
CA GLU A 241 -4.84 19.33 22.81
C GLU A 241 -3.71 19.80 23.74
N SER A 242 -3.40 19.02 24.79
CA SER A 242 -2.26 19.31 25.67
C SER A 242 -0.93 19.23 24.93
N ALA A 243 -0.76 18.24 24.02
CA ALA A 243 0.44 18.11 23.21
C ALA A 243 0.71 19.38 22.37
N ARG A 244 -0.31 19.88 21.65
CA ARG A 244 -0.20 21.12 20.85
C ARG A 244 0.15 22.33 21.71
N LYS A 245 -0.50 22.51 22.86
CA LYS A 245 -0.21 23.62 23.79
C LYS A 245 1.24 23.61 24.26
N VAL A 246 1.77 22.44 24.63
CA VAL A 246 3.15 22.31 25.15
C VAL A 246 4.19 22.37 24.03
N TYR A 247 3.94 21.81 22.84
CA TYR A 247 4.83 22.01 21.68
C TYR A 247 4.86 23.49 21.24
N PHE A 248 3.72 24.19 21.28
CA PHE A 248 3.68 25.62 20.99
C PHE A 248 4.47 26.43 22.02
N GLU A 249 4.32 26.16 23.32
CA GLU A 249 5.08 26.80 24.39
C GLU A 249 6.60 26.59 24.25
N LEU A 250 7.04 25.41 23.79
CA LEU A 250 8.43 25.13 23.44
C LEU A 250 8.91 26.01 22.28
N LEU A 251 8.16 26.04 21.18
CA LEU A 251 8.48 26.86 20.01
C LEU A 251 8.45 28.37 20.31
N ASP A 252 7.58 28.80 21.24
CA ASP A 252 7.48 30.20 21.61
C ASP A 252 8.61 30.62 22.56
N THR A 253 8.82 29.87 23.65
CA THR A 253 9.77 30.22 24.71
C THR A 253 11.23 30.02 24.28
N TYR A 254 11.53 28.97 23.50
CA TYR A 254 12.91 28.53 23.24
C TYR A 254 13.29 28.61 21.76
N LYS A 255 13.38 29.84 21.23
CA LYS A 255 13.67 30.13 19.81
C LYS A 255 14.95 29.46 19.25
N THR A 256 15.92 29.11 20.10
CA THR A 256 17.19 28.47 19.71
C THR A 256 17.29 26.98 20.10
N SER A 257 16.20 26.35 20.57
CA SER A 257 16.25 24.95 21.00
C SER A 257 16.49 23.98 19.84
N LYS A 258 17.37 22.99 20.08
CA LYS A 258 17.59 21.83 19.20
C LYS A 258 16.33 20.97 19.00
N TYR A 259 15.30 21.12 19.83
CA TYR A 259 14.03 20.39 19.72
C TYR A 259 13.00 21.09 18.83
N ARG A 260 13.27 22.30 18.32
CA ARG A 260 12.34 23.00 17.39
C ARG A 260 12.01 22.17 16.14
N PRO A 261 12.97 21.54 15.42
CA PRO A 261 12.65 20.67 14.27
C PRO A 261 11.73 19.50 14.66
N ASN A 262 11.94 18.91 15.84
CA ASN A 262 11.10 17.82 16.33
C ASN A 262 9.67 18.28 16.66
N ALA A 263 9.51 19.47 17.23
CA ALA A 263 8.21 20.06 17.55
C ALA A 263 7.44 20.48 16.29
N TYR A 264 8.11 21.10 15.32
CA TYR A 264 7.52 21.38 14.00
C TYR A 264 7.14 20.09 13.26
N LEU A 265 7.97 19.05 13.30
CA LEU A 265 7.62 17.76 12.73
C LEU A 265 6.38 17.17 13.42
N ALA A 266 6.26 17.30 14.75
CA ALA A 266 5.07 16.83 15.46
C ALA A 266 3.80 17.58 15.02
N PHE A 267 3.86 18.91 14.83
CA PHE A 267 2.75 19.66 14.23
C PHE A 267 2.45 19.20 12.80
N GLY A 268 3.47 18.98 11.97
CA GLY A 268 3.33 18.47 10.60
C GLY A 268 2.58 17.14 10.57
N GLU A 269 3.01 16.16 11.37
CA GLU A 269 2.34 14.86 11.47
C GLU A 269 0.89 14.97 11.98
N LEU A 270 0.64 15.83 12.98
CA LEU A 270 -0.69 16.05 13.53
C LEU A 270 -1.64 16.67 12.49
N PHE A 271 -1.22 17.70 11.78
CA PHE A 271 -2.03 18.34 10.74
C PHE A 271 -2.17 17.45 9.51
N PHE A 272 -1.13 16.72 9.11
CA PHE A 272 -1.20 15.72 8.03
C PHE A 272 -2.24 14.63 8.33
N GLN A 273 -2.32 14.18 9.59
CA GLN A 273 -3.33 13.21 10.02
C GLN A 273 -4.75 13.81 9.98
N GLU A 274 -4.95 15.04 10.46
CA GLU A 274 -6.25 15.72 10.35
C GLU A 274 -6.65 15.98 8.89
N ALA A 275 -5.68 16.28 8.01
CA ALA A 275 -5.90 16.60 6.61
C ALA A 275 -6.48 15.45 5.77
N GLN A 276 -6.39 14.22 6.28
CA GLN A 276 -7.09 13.06 5.71
C GLN A 276 -8.62 13.20 5.77
N GLY A 277 -9.14 13.95 6.75
CA GLY A 277 -10.57 14.21 6.94
C GLY A 277 -10.98 15.67 6.70
N ASP A 278 -10.08 16.62 6.93
CA ASP A 278 -10.30 18.07 6.73
C ASP A 278 -9.19 18.67 5.84
N PRO A 279 -9.41 18.78 4.51
CA PRO A 279 -8.40 19.31 3.59
C PRO A 279 -7.88 20.71 3.91
N SER A 280 -8.57 21.51 4.74
CA SER A 280 -8.05 22.81 5.21
C SER A 280 -6.77 22.68 6.05
N LYS A 281 -6.45 21.47 6.54
CA LYS A 281 -5.25 21.19 7.34
C LYS A 281 -3.99 20.94 6.53
N TRP A 282 -4.09 20.78 5.21
CA TRP A 282 -2.92 20.59 4.35
C TRP A 282 -1.93 21.76 4.43
N SER A 283 -2.43 23.00 4.39
CA SER A 283 -1.61 24.22 4.52
C SER A 283 -0.88 24.33 5.86
N PHE A 284 -1.51 23.92 6.97
CA PHE A 284 -0.86 23.88 8.29
C PHE A 284 0.19 22.77 8.38
N ALA A 285 -0.04 21.62 7.71
CA ALA A 285 0.96 20.57 7.59
C ALA A 285 2.16 21.06 6.75
N GLN A 286 1.90 21.69 5.60
CA GLN A 286 2.89 22.29 4.70
C GLN A 286 3.83 23.24 5.47
N GLN A 287 3.28 24.29 6.09
CA GLN A 287 4.03 25.27 6.89
C GLN A 287 4.85 24.60 8.01
N SER A 288 4.32 23.55 8.63
CA SER A 288 5.02 22.82 9.69
C SER A 288 6.23 22.04 9.15
N TYR A 289 6.11 21.35 8.00
CA TYR A 289 7.25 20.68 7.37
C TYR A 289 8.27 21.69 6.79
N GLU A 290 7.81 22.82 6.25
CA GLU A 290 8.66 23.94 5.81
C GLU A 290 9.53 24.49 6.94
N GLU A 291 8.99 24.63 8.16
CA GLU A 291 9.78 25.00 9.34
C GLU A 291 10.81 23.93 9.75
N VAL A 292 10.55 22.63 9.52
CA VAL A 292 11.56 21.58 9.77
C VAL A 292 12.73 21.71 8.80
N ILE A 293 12.48 21.97 7.51
CA ILE A 293 13.54 22.03 6.48
C ILE A 293 14.36 23.34 6.51
N LYS A 294 13.99 24.33 7.34
CA LYS A 294 14.85 25.49 7.64
C LYS A 294 16.12 25.11 8.41
N TYR A 295 16.16 23.92 9.02
CA TYR A 295 17.33 23.39 9.72
C TYR A 295 18.03 22.36 8.82
N PRO A 296 19.23 22.64 8.30
CA PRO A 296 19.89 21.76 7.35
C PRO A 296 20.48 20.48 8.00
N PRO A 297 20.72 19.42 7.22
CA PRO A 297 21.56 18.30 7.62
C PRO A 297 23.04 18.72 7.76
N PRO A 298 23.88 17.96 8.49
CA PRO A 298 23.61 16.65 9.09
C PRO A 298 22.92 16.70 10.47
N ASP A 299 22.86 17.86 11.11
CA ASP A 299 22.33 18.00 12.47
C ASP A 299 20.82 17.69 12.52
N ASN A 300 20.07 18.18 11.53
CA ASN A 300 18.66 17.83 11.37
C ASN A 300 18.45 16.51 10.63
N LYS A 301 18.43 15.41 11.39
CA LYS A 301 18.11 14.06 10.88
C LYS A 301 16.66 13.89 10.39
N LEU A 302 15.78 14.87 10.66
CA LEU A 302 14.38 14.87 10.23
C LEU A 302 14.18 15.49 8.85
N TYR A 303 15.19 16.19 8.32
CA TYR A 303 15.13 16.99 7.09
C TYR A 303 14.57 16.22 5.90
N GLY A 304 15.17 15.08 5.55
CA GLY A 304 14.71 14.27 4.41
C GLY A 304 13.31 13.67 4.59
N TYR A 305 12.91 13.37 5.83
CA TYR A 305 11.55 12.90 6.11
C TYR A 305 10.51 14.03 5.96
N ALA A 306 10.84 15.23 6.42
CA ALA A 306 9.98 16.39 6.26
C ALA A 306 9.79 16.77 4.78
N LEU A 307 10.86 16.76 3.97
CA LEU A 307 10.77 16.93 2.51
C LEU A 307 9.88 15.86 1.86
N TYR A 308 10.02 14.60 2.28
CA TYR A 308 9.23 13.49 1.75
C TYR A 308 7.74 13.64 2.08
N LYS A 309 7.41 14.03 3.31
CA LYS A 309 6.03 14.35 3.70
C LYS A 309 5.50 15.59 3.00
N LEU A 310 6.33 16.61 2.77
CA LEU A 310 5.98 17.81 2.01
C LEU A 310 5.61 17.47 0.55
N GLY A 311 6.32 16.55 -0.10
CA GLY A 311 5.95 16.03 -1.43
C GLY A 311 4.55 15.40 -1.46
N TYR A 312 4.17 14.65 -0.42
CA TYR A 312 2.79 14.17 -0.27
C TYR A 312 1.79 15.28 0.02
N VAL A 313 2.15 16.31 0.79
CA VAL A 313 1.26 17.44 1.08
C VAL A 313 0.92 18.19 -0.21
N HIS A 314 1.92 18.57 -1.01
CA HIS A 314 1.72 19.16 -2.34
C HIS A 314 0.90 18.25 -3.27
N TRP A 315 1.18 16.94 -3.30
CA TRP A 315 0.39 15.99 -4.10
C TRP A 315 -1.09 15.96 -3.68
N ASN A 316 -1.41 15.95 -2.38
CA ASN A 316 -2.81 16.03 -1.91
C ASN A 316 -3.48 17.39 -2.21
N GLN A 317 -2.70 18.46 -2.40
CA GLN A 317 -3.17 19.78 -2.82
C GLN A 317 -3.35 19.92 -4.35
N GLY A 318 -2.84 18.98 -5.15
CA GLY A 318 -2.80 19.07 -6.62
C GLY A 318 -1.61 19.89 -7.16
N GLU A 319 -0.67 20.25 -6.29
CA GLU A 319 0.56 21.00 -6.57
C GLU A 319 1.62 20.02 -7.09
N TYR A 320 1.40 19.47 -8.29
CA TYR A 320 2.18 18.33 -8.79
C TYR A 320 3.65 18.68 -9.11
N GLU A 321 3.94 19.91 -9.55
CA GLU A 321 5.31 20.35 -9.84
C GLU A 321 6.14 20.48 -8.55
N GLU A 322 5.53 21.07 -7.52
CA GLU A 322 6.08 21.20 -6.17
C GLU A 322 6.25 19.82 -5.50
N ALA A 323 5.30 18.90 -5.69
CA ALA A 323 5.42 17.52 -5.23
C ALA A 323 6.60 16.79 -5.90
N VAL A 324 6.75 16.93 -7.21
CA VAL A 324 7.88 16.39 -7.97
C VAL A 324 9.21 16.97 -7.47
N ASP A 325 9.30 18.29 -7.28
CA ASP A 325 10.53 18.93 -6.80
C ASP A 325 10.87 18.51 -5.36
N ALA A 326 9.87 18.39 -4.48
CA ALA A 326 10.06 17.86 -3.14
C ALA A 326 10.60 16.41 -3.17
N PHE A 327 10.02 15.50 -3.96
CA PHE A 327 10.55 14.14 -4.09
C PHE A 327 11.96 14.11 -4.70
N LYS A 328 12.28 14.96 -5.68
CA LYS A 328 13.65 15.12 -6.22
C LYS A 328 14.64 15.55 -5.13
N LYS A 329 14.26 16.51 -4.26
CA LYS A 329 15.07 16.93 -3.10
C LYS A 329 15.27 15.81 -2.07
N VAL A 330 14.31 14.91 -1.90
CA VAL A 330 14.48 13.71 -1.06
C VAL A 330 15.48 12.72 -1.65
N ILE A 331 15.43 12.53 -2.98
CA ILE A 331 16.38 11.67 -3.70
C ILE A 331 17.80 12.21 -3.56
N ASP A 332 17.97 13.53 -3.76
CA ASP A 332 19.25 14.24 -3.57
C ASP A 332 19.76 14.19 -2.12
N TYR A 333 18.87 14.36 -1.13
CA TYR A 333 19.21 14.17 0.28
C TYR A 333 19.69 12.74 0.56
N GLY A 334 18.97 11.73 0.09
CA GLY A 334 19.28 10.33 0.38
C GLY A 334 20.53 9.79 -0.33
N THR A 335 20.97 10.42 -1.43
CA THR A 335 22.26 10.13 -2.05
C THR A 335 23.40 10.90 -1.37
N LYS A 336 23.27 12.22 -1.13
CA LYS A 336 24.31 13.03 -0.48
C LYS A 336 24.58 12.63 0.97
N PHE A 337 23.54 12.25 1.71
CA PHE A 337 23.61 11.88 3.11
C PHE A 337 23.38 10.38 3.35
N ALA A 338 23.85 9.53 2.44
CA ALA A 338 23.65 8.08 2.49
C ALA A 338 24.13 7.38 3.79
N THR A 339 25.00 8.03 4.58
CA THR A 339 25.45 7.55 5.90
C THR A 339 24.45 7.85 7.03
N LEU A 340 23.48 8.75 6.82
CA LEU A 340 22.45 9.05 7.82
C LEU A 340 21.38 7.94 7.84
N PRO A 341 20.86 7.58 9.03
CA PRO A 341 19.78 6.59 9.15
C PRO A 341 18.58 6.95 8.28
N SER A 342 18.01 5.94 7.61
CA SER A 342 16.86 6.04 6.71
C SER A 342 17.04 6.89 5.44
N ALA A 343 18.19 7.52 5.21
CA ALA A 343 18.38 8.41 4.06
C ALA A 343 18.40 7.67 2.70
N PRO A 344 19.10 6.53 2.52
CA PRO A 344 18.99 5.73 1.30
C PRO A 344 17.58 5.17 1.06
N GLN A 345 16.87 4.81 2.14
CA GLN A 345 15.50 4.32 2.10
C GLN A 345 14.53 5.42 1.64
N LEU A 346 14.66 6.65 2.17
CA LEU A 346 13.91 7.83 1.72
C LEU A 346 14.09 8.08 0.21
N ALA A 347 15.31 8.04 -0.30
CA ALA A 347 15.56 8.18 -1.75
C ALA A 347 15.05 6.98 -2.58
N THR A 348 14.85 5.81 -1.97
CA THR A 348 14.25 4.64 -2.65
C THR A 348 12.74 4.81 -2.76
N SER A 349 12.06 5.19 -1.67
CA SER A 349 10.63 5.50 -1.67
C SER A 349 10.32 6.68 -2.57
N ALA A 350 11.03 7.81 -2.45
CA ALA A 350 10.81 8.98 -3.29
C ALA A 350 10.93 8.72 -4.81
N ARG A 351 11.80 7.78 -5.24
CA ARG A 351 11.86 7.32 -6.64
C ARG A 351 10.59 6.60 -7.08
N ARG A 352 10.04 5.73 -6.24
CA ARG A 352 8.78 5.03 -6.51
C ARG A 352 7.60 5.99 -6.47
N ASP A 353 7.59 6.91 -5.51
CA ASP A 353 6.43 7.77 -5.22
C ASP A 353 6.34 8.99 -6.16
N VAL A 354 7.44 9.41 -6.79
CA VAL A 354 7.41 10.45 -7.85
C VAL A 354 6.81 9.95 -9.17
N ILE A 355 6.81 8.63 -9.44
CA ILE A 355 6.27 8.04 -10.68
C ILE A 355 4.77 8.33 -10.86
N PRO A 356 3.87 8.02 -9.90
CA PRO A 356 2.45 8.37 -10.03
C PRO A 356 2.20 9.88 -10.07
N VAL A 357 3.06 10.72 -9.48
CA VAL A 357 2.93 12.19 -9.62
C VAL A 357 3.31 12.63 -11.03
N TYR A 358 4.39 12.06 -11.60
CA TYR A 358 4.77 12.31 -12.98
C TYR A 358 3.70 11.83 -13.97
N ALA A 359 2.96 10.76 -13.67
CA ALA A 359 1.84 10.32 -14.50
C ALA A 359 0.73 11.39 -14.62
N LEU A 360 0.50 12.18 -13.57
CA LEU A 360 -0.57 13.19 -13.50
C LEU A 360 -0.19 14.56 -14.12
N TRP A 361 1.10 14.84 -14.29
CA TRP A 361 1.62 16.17 -14.66
C TRP A 361 2.65 16.17 -15.80
N GLY A 362 3.40 15.07 -15.94
CA GLY A 362 4.51 14.94 -16.87
C GLY A 362 4.09 14.55 -18.28
N ASP A 363 5.07 14.61 -19.19
CA ASP A 363 4.92 14.20 -20.59
C ASP A 363 5.61 12.85 -20.80
N ALA A 364 4.87 11.83 -21.26
CA ALA A 364 5.41 10.50 -21.55
C ALA A 364 6.66 10.53 -22.43
N LYS A 365 6.75 11.47 -23.40
CA LYS A 365 7.89 11.63 -24.31
C LYS A 365 9.16 12.15 -23.63
N LYS A 366 9.02 12.76 -22.44
CA LYS A 366 10.13 13.34 -21.66
C LYS A 366 10.56 12.43 -20.50
N ALA A 367 9.88 11.30 -20.28
CA ALA A 367 10.09 10.42 -19.14
C ALA A 367 11.56 9.98 -18.98
N TYR A 368 12.25 9.59 -20.06
CA TYR A 368 13.68 9.23 -20.01
C TYR A 368 14.54 10.39 -19.45
N ASN A 369 14.42 11.59 -20.02
CA ASN A 369 15.19 12.76 -19.60
C ASN A 369 14.85 13.20 -18.17
N PHE A 370 13.62 12.94 -17.71
CA PHE A 370 13.19 13.22 -16.34
C PHE A 370 13.73 12.21 -15.32
N PHE A 371 13.62 10.90 -15.60
CA PHE A 371 14.03 9.86 -14.66
C PHE A 371 15.53 9.62 -14.64
N LYS A 372 16.24 9.75 -15.76
CA LYS A 372 17.69 9.53 -15.86
C LYS A 372 18.53 10.23 -14.76
N PRO A 373 18.35 11.53 -14.45
CA PRO A 373 19.12 12.19 -13.40
C PRO A 373 18.74 11.77 -11.97
N ILE A 374 17.62 11.06 -11.76
CA ILE A 374 17.12 10.69 -10.42
C ILE A 374 17.06 9.18 -10.17
N SER A 375 17.20 8.34 -11.20
CA SER A 375 17.18 6.88 -11.10
C SER A 375 18.29 6.32 -10.20
N GLY A 376 19.39 7.07 -10.09
CA GLY A 376 20.61 6.63 -9.42
C GLY A 376 21.39 5.60 -10.24
N ASP A 377 21.23 5.58 -11.57
CA ASP A 377 22.17 4.89 -12.46
C ASP A 377 23.52 5.63 -12.49
N ASP A 378 24.60 4.86 -12.68
CA ASP A 378 25.96 5.39 -12.71
C ASP A 378 26.49 5.43 -14.15
N GLY A 379 26.98 6.60 -14.58
CA GLY A 379 27.56 6.80 -15.90
C GLY A 379 26.59 6.48 -17.05
N GLY A 380 26.96 5.51 -17.88
CA GLY A 380 26.21 5.08 -19.07
C GLY A 380 25.14 4.00 -18.81
N ASP A 381 24.96 3.53 -17.58
CA ASP A 381 23.89 2.57 -17.25
C ASP A 381 22.51 3.24 -17.31
N ASP A 382 21.50 2.55 -17.83
CA ASP A 382 20.10 3.00 -17.89
C ASP A 382 19.14 2.04 -17.15
N THR A 383 19.66 1.01 -16.48
CA THR A 383 18.86 -0.10 -15.91
C THR A 383 17.79 0.37 -14.92
N LYS A 384 18.10 1.31 -14.02
CA LYS A 384 17.11 1.85 -13.06
C LYS A 384 16.19 2.86 -13.74
N THR A 385 16.69 3.61 -14.72
CA THR A 385 15.92 4.56 -15.55
C THR A 385 14.82 3.84 -16.32
N PHE A 386 15.16 2.76 -17.05
CA PHE A 386 14.18 1.94 -17.76
C PHE A 386 13.20 1.26 -16.82
N ARG A 387 13.62 0.84 -15.61
CA ARG A 387 12.70 0.32 -14.60
C ARG A 387 11.68 1.38 -14.13
N MET A 388 12.10 2.63 -13.90
CA MET A 388 11.18 3.71 -13.50
C MET A 388 10.21 4.09 -14.64
N MET A 389 10.67 4.05 -15.89
CA MET A 389 9.81 4.24 -17.06
C MET A 389 8.83 3.08 -17.25
N ASP A 390 9.24 1.83 -16.99
CA ASP A 390 8.37 0.66 -17.01
C ASP A 390 7.29 0.72 -15.91
N GLU A 391 7.67 1.11 -14.68
CA GLU A 391 6.75 1.39 -13.58
C GLU A 391 5.77 2.55 -13.91
N LEU A 392 6.21 3.57 -14.66
CA LEU A 392 5.32 4.63 -15.18
C LEU A 392 4.37 4.09 -16.26
N GLY A 393 4.85 3.23 -17.16
CA GLY A 393 4.03 2.60 -18.20
C GLY A 393 2.90 1.77 -17.60
N LEU A 394 3.21 0.93 -16.62
CA LEU A 394 2.23 0.17 -15.86
C LEU A 394 1.22 1.09 -15.15
N ASN A 395 1.67 2.24 -14.61
CA ASN A 395 0.78 3.23 -14.00
C ASN A 395 -0.21 3.83 -15.02
N TYR A 396 0.27 4.18 -16.22
CA TYR A 396 -0.58 4.66 -17.30
C TYR A 396 -1.62 3.61 -17.73
N LEU A 397 -1.25 2.32 -17.82
CA LEU A 397 -2.21 1.25 -18.14
C LEU A 397 -3.26 1.06 -17.03
N ASP A 398 -2.82 0.98 -15.77
CA ASP A 398 -3.69 0.81 -14.60
C ASP A 398 -4.76 1.91 -14.48
N THR A 399 -4.41 3.13 -14.92
CA THR A 399 -5.25 4.34 -14.82
C THR A 399 -6.01 4.68 -16.11
N GLY A 400 -5.75 3.99 -17.21
CA GLY A 400 -6.44 4.19 -18.50
C GLY A 400 -5.84 5.24 -19.43
N HIS A 401 -4.65 5.78 -19.11
CA HIS A 401 -3.86 6.69 -19.93
C HIS A 401 -3.14 5.94 -21.06
N TYR A 402 -3.92 5.27 -21.91
CA TYR A 402 -3.40 4.31 -22.89
C TYR A 402 -2.58 4.98 -24.02
N ASP A 403 -2.86 6.24 -24.37
CA ASP A 403 -2.07 6.94 -25.40
C ASP A 403 -0.66 7.26 -24.88
N GLU A 404 -0.56 7.71 -23.63
CA GLU A 404 0.67 7.97 -22.90
C GLU A 404 1.48 6.68 -22.71
N GLY A 405 0.81 5.60 -22.31
CA GLY A 405 1.39 4.25 -22.19
C GLY A 405 1.97 3.73 -23.51
N ILE A 406 1.23 3.83 -24.62
CA ILE A 406 1.72 3.42 -25.96
C ILE A 406 2.96 4.24 -26.34
N VAL A 407 2.95 5.56 -26.13
CA VAL A 407 4.08 6.44 -26.43
C VAL A 407 5.31 6.05 -25.61
N LEU A 408 5.15 5.82 -24.31
CA LEU A 408 6.24 5.47 -23.41
C LEU A 408 6.84 4.09 -23.70
N TYR A 409 6.01 3.07 -23.91
CA TYR A 409 6.53 1.74 -24.25
C TYR A 409 7.15 1.68 -25.64
N THR A 410 6.69 2.50 -26.59
CA THR A 410 7.35 2.64 -27.90
C THR A 410 8.74 3.25 -27.76
N ASP A 411 8.92 4.26 -26.90
CA ASP A 411 10.23 4.84 -26.59
C ASP A 411 11.14 3.82 -25.86
N LEU A 412 10.61 3.06 -24.89
CA LEU A 412 11.32 1.97 -24.22
C LEU A 412 11.80 0.90 -25.20
N MET A 413 10.96 0.41 -26.12
CA MET A 413 11.38 -0.55 -27.15
C MET A 413 12.49 -0.02 -28.08
N GLY A 414 12.61 1.30 -28.23
CA GLY A 414 13.68 1.93 -28.98
C GLY A 414 15.02 1.95 -28.22
N ARG A 415 14.97 2.09 -26.89
CA ARG A 415 16.12 2.23 -25.99
C ARG A 415 16.60 0.90 -25.42
N ASP A 416 15.71 0.15 -24.79
CA ASP A 416 15.99 -1.14 -24.15
C ASP A 416 15.61 -2.30 -25.09
N LYS A 417 16.65 -2.87 -25.71
CA LYS A 417 16.57 -4.10 -26.52
C LYS A 417 16.97 -5.35 -25.72
N GLY A 418 16.94 -5.25 -24.40
CA GLY A 418 17.27 -6.31 -23.46
C GLY A 418 16.10 -7.27 -23.20
N ALA A 419 16.14 -7.91 -22.03
CA ALA A 419 15.24 -9.02 -21.69
C ALA A 419 13.73 -8.66 -21.67
N LYS A 420 13.38 -7.37 -21.52
CA LYS A 420 11.99 -6.89 -21.46
C LYS A 420 11.41 -6.43 -22.80
N TRP A 421 12.20 -6.39 -23.87
CA TRP A 421 11.79 -5.80 -25.15
C TRP A 421 10.46 -6.35 -25.70
N CYS A 422 10.23 -7.66 -25.55
CA CYS A 422 8.97 -8.31 -25.92
C CYS A 422 7.81 -8.03 -24.95
N GLU A 423 8.08 -7.86 -23.64
CA GLU A 423 7.09 -7.50 -22.62
C GLU A 423 6.56 -6.07 -22.88
N TYR A 424 7.43 -5.14 -23.29
CA TYR A 424 7.03 -3.78 -23.68
C TYR A 424 6.05 -3.74 -24.86
N HIS A 425 6.23 -4.59 -25.87
CA HIS A 425 5.24 -4.69 -26.95
C HIS A 425 3.93 -5.33 -26.46
N GLY A 426 4.00 -6.26 -25.50
CA GLY A 426 2.82 -6.82 -24.84
C GLY A 426 1.96 -5.71 -24.22
N HIS A 427 2.59 -4.79 -23.49
CA HIS A 427 1.93 -3.62 -22.91
C HIS A 427 1.38 -2.63 -23.97
N ILE A 428 2.06 -2.45 -25.11
CA ILE A 428 1.50 -1.71 -26.26
C ILE A 428 0.25 -2.41 -26.80
N ALA A 429 0.24 -3.74 -26.88
CA ALA A 429 -0.92 -4.51 -27.32
C ALA A 429 -2.09 -4.37 -26.33
N GLU A 430 -1.87 -4.51 -25.03
CA GLU A 430 -2.87 -4.29 -23.97
C GLU A 430 -3.51 -2.90 -24.09
N ALA A 431 -2.67 -1.85 -24.15
CA ALA A 431 -3.12 -0.47 -24.28
C ALA A 431 -3.92 -0.23 -25.57
N THR A 432 -3.45 -0.78 -26.69
CA THR A 432 -4.11 -0.67 -28.00
C THR A 432 -5.45 -1.39 -27.99
N MET A 433 -5.54 -2.58 -27.39
CA MET A 433 -6.79 -3.34 -27.27
C MET A 433 -7.81 -2.62 -26.39
N ALA A 434 -7.39 -2.03 -25.27
CA ALA A 434 -8.27 -1.25 -24.42
C ALA A 434 -8.80 0.01 -25.14
N ARG A 435 -7.89 0.77 -25.77
CA ARG A 435 -8.20 1.99 -26.53
C ARG A 435 -9.03 1.74 -27.81
N LYS A 436 -8.84 0.60 -28.47
CA LYS A 436 -9.47 0.25 -29.76
C LYS A 436 -10.42 -0.94 -29.63
N SER A 437 -11.00 -1.16 -28.45
CA SER A 437 -11.86 -2.30 -28.11
C SER A 437 -12.97 -2.62 -29.13
N GLY A 438 -13.57 -1.59 -29.76
CA GLY A 438 -14.58 -1.77 -30.82
C GLY A 438 -14.03 -2.04 -32.23
N ASN A 439 -12.72 -1.88 -32.46
CA ASN A 439 -12.08 -2.05 -33.77
C ASN A 439 -11.20 -3.30 -33.79
N LYS A 440 -11.85 -4.44 -34.10
CA LYS A 440 -11.19 -5.75 -34.16
C LYS A 440 -10.07 -5.84 -35.20
N ASP A 441 -10.11 -5.02 -36.26
CA ASP A 441 -9.07 -5.03 -37.30
C ASP A 441 -7.75 -4.39 -36.79
N GLU A 442 -7.82 -3.35 -35.94
CA GLU A 442 -6.64 -2.80 -35.25
C GLU A 442 -6.11 -3.76 -34.17
N ILE A 443 -7.02 -4.47 -33.47
CA ILE A 443 -6.62 -5.49 -32.49
C ILE A 443 -5.87 -6.64 -33.17
N VAL A 444 -6.35 -7.13 -34.33
CA VAL A 444 -5.65 -8.16 -35.10
C VAL A 444 -4.28 -7.68 -35.59
N LYS A 445 -4.13 -6.41 -35.98
CA LYS A 445 -2.82 -5.84 -36.35
C LYS A 445 -1.84 -5.88 -35.18
N VAL A 446 -2.21 -5.37 -34.01
CA VAL A 446 -1.30 -5.29 -32.86
C VAL A 446 -0.96 -6.67 -32.30
N LEU A 447 -1.91 -7.61 -32.28
CA LEU A 447 -1.66 -9.01 -31.89
C LEU A 447 -0.79 -9.76 -32.91
N SER A 448 -0.93 -9.48 -34.21
CA SER A 448 -0.04 -10.05 -35.22
C SER A 448 1.37 -9.48 -35.09
N ARG A 449 1.52 -8.18 -34.80
CA ARG A 449 2.82 -7.57 -34.50
C ARG A 449 3.45 -8.15 -33.22
N GLN A 450 2.67 -8.45 -32.19
CA GLN A 450 3.16 -9.16 -31.00
C GLN A 450 3.70 -10.55 -31.34
N MET A 451 3.06 -11.27 -32.27
CA MET A 451 3.57 -12.56 -32.75
C MET A 451 4.88 -12.45 -33.52
N ASP A 452 5.07 -11.40 -34.30
CA ASP A 452 6.35 -11.13 -34.98
C ASP A 452 7.46 -10.80 -33.96
N VAL A 453 7.14 -9.97 -32.95
CA VAL A 453 8.02 -9.62 -31.82
C VAL A 453 8.40 -10.87 -31.01
N TYR A 454 7.44 -11.76 -30.74
CA TYR A 454 7.69 -13.03 -30.05
C TYR A 454 8.68 -13.90 -30.82
N LYS A 455 8.49 -14.08 -32.14
CA LYS A 455 9.39 -14.86 -33.00
C LYS A 455 10.80 -14.26 -33.01
N GLU A 456 10.92 -12.96 -33.28
CA GLU A 456 12.20 -12.24 -33.29
C GLU A 456 12.95 -12.40 -31.95
N PHE A 457 12.22 -12.33 -30.83
CA PHE A 457 12.79 -12.48 -29.49
C PHE A 457 13.12 -13.94 -29.11
N ALA A 458 12.32 -14.90 -29.57
CA ALA A 458 12.52 -16.33 -29.37
C ALA A 458 13.70 -16.88 -30.18
N ASP A 459 13.93 -16.38 -31.40
CA ASP A 459 15.10 -16.70 -32.23
C ASP A 459 16.36 -15.95 -31.76
N GLY A 460 16.19 -14.85 -31.03
CA GLY A 460 17.27 -14.01 -30.51
C GLY A 460 18.15 -14.66 -29.42
N LYS A 461 19.13 -13.90 -28.92
CA LYS A 461 20.11 -14.35 -27.91
C LYS A 461 19.63 -14.18 -26.45
N SER A 462 18.37 -13.86 -26.23
CA SER A 462 17.77 -13.65 -24.90
C SER A 462 17.85 -14.89 -24.02
N ALA A 463 17.91 -14.68 -22.70
CA ALA A 463 17.90 -15.77 -21.72
C ALA A 463 16.60 -16.61 -21.81
N ALA A 464 16.69 -17.89 -21.45
CA ALA A 464 15.56 -18.82 -21.58
C ALA A 464 14.34 -18.38 -20.75
N ASP A 465 14.52 -17.83 -19.55
CA ASP A 465 13.44 -17.32 -18.72
C ASP A 465 12.73 -16.11 -19.36
N ALA A 466 13.49 -15.21 -19.99
CA ALA A 466 12.95 -14.08 -20.74
C ALA A 466 12.15 -14.55 -21.96
N LYS A 467 12.64 -15.56 -22.70
CA LYS A 467 11.90 -16.18 -23.80
C LYS A 467 10.59 -16.82 -23.32
N THR A 468 10.60 -17.51 -22.19
CA THR A 468 9.38 -18.06 -21.56
C THR A 468 8.40 -16.96 -21.13
N LYS A 469 8.86 -15.85 -20.54
CA LYS A 469 8.00 -14.70 -20.19
C LYS A 469 7.35 -14.08 -21.43
N CYS A 470 8.16 -13.78 -22.45
CA CYS A 470 7.69 -13.27 -23.74
C CYS A 470 6.64 -14.20 -24.39
N GLY A 471 6.87 -15.51 -24.33
CA GLY A 471 5.91 -16.51 -24.81
C GLY A 471 4.62 -16.52 -24.00
N ASN A 472 4.70 -16.52 -22.66
CA ASN A 472 3.53 -16.50 -21.78
C ASN A 472 2.67 -15.23 -21.99
N VAL A 473 3.30 -14.05 -22.11
CA VAL A 473 2.60 -12.80 -22.42
C VAL A 473 1.88 -12.90 -23.76
N THR A 474 2.58 -13.38 -24.80
CA THR A 474 2.03 -13.49 -26.15
C THR A 474 0.88 -14.50 -26.23
N ALA A 475 1.04 -15.68 -25.65
CA ALA A 475 0.01 -16.71 -25.57
C ALA A 475 -1.20 -16.24 -24.76
N GLY A 476 -0.99 -15.52 -23.66
CA GLY A 476 -2.04 -14.88 -22.87
C GLY A 476 -2.87 -13.90 -23.70
N LEU A 477 -2.23 -12.90 -24.32
CA LEU A 477 -2.90 -11.88 -25.14
C LEU A 477 -3.73 -12.50 -26.28
N LEU A 478 -3.20 -13.51 -26.97
CA LEU A 478 -3.92 -14.20 -28.03
C LEU A 478 -5.10 -15.03 -27.50
N SER A 479 -4.87 -15.86 -26.47
CA SER A 479 -5.88 -16.78 -25.95
C SER A 479 -7.02 -16.06 -25.24
N GLU A 480 -6.74 -15.04 -24.43
CA GLU A 480 -7.76 -14.21 -23.77
C GLU A 480 -8.60 -13.44 -24.80
N THR A 481 -7.99 -12.90 -25.85
CA THR A 481 -8.72 -12.24 -26.94
C THR A 481 -9.59 -13.23 -27.74
N ALA A 482 -9.04 -14.40 -28.07
CA ALA A 482 -9.78 -15.47 -28.74
C ALA A 482 -11.00 -15.92 -27.92
N MET A 483 -10.83 -16.09 -26.60
CA MET A 483 -11.91 -16.42 -25.66
C MET A 483 -12.94 -15.31 -25.58
N ALA A 484 -12.53 -14.04 -25.47
CA ALA A 484 -13.45 -12.91 -25.41
C ALA A 484 -14.31 -12.81 -26.68
N TRP A 485 -13.72 -12.91 -27.87
CA TRP A 485 -14.44 -12.87 -29.15
C TRP A 485 -15.30 -14.12 -29.39
N HIS A 486 -14.84 -15.30 -28.98
CA HIS A 486 -15.66 -16.51 -29.02
C HIS A 486 -16.91 -16.35 -28.14
N LEU A 487 -16.76 -15.87 -26.91
CA LEU A 487 -17.87 -15.63 -25.98
C LEU A 487 -18.83 -14.54 -26.49
N GLU A 488 -18.30 -13.48 -27.11
CA GLU A 488 -19.10 -12.43 -27.74
C GLU A 488 -19.99 -13.00 -28.87
N ALA A 489 -19.41 -13.80 -29.76
CA ALA A 489 -20.09 -14.26 -30.97
C ALA A 489 -20.99 -15.50 -30.75
N VAL A 490 -20.54 -16.48 -29.97
CA VAL A 490 -21.26 -17.74 -29.72
C VAL A 490 -22.21 -17.62 -28.52
N GLY A 491 -21.79 -16.90 -27.48
CA GLY A 491 -22.50 -16.80 -26.20
C GLY A 491 -22.10 -17.91 -25.21
N SER A 492 -22.62 -17.82 -23.99
CA SER A 492 -22.31 -18.76 -22.91
C SER A 492 -23.39 -18.74 -21.82
N GLY A 493 -23.53 -19.85 -21.09
CA GLY A 493 -24.38 -19.92 -19.89
C GLY A 493 -25.87 -19.64 -20.11
N GLY A 494 -26.38 -19.87 -21.33
CA GLY A 494 -27.76 -19.55 -21.73
C GLY A 494 -27.97 -18.14 -22.28
N VAL A 495 -26.93 -17.30 -22.32
CA VAL A 495 -26.94 -16.02 -23.04
C VAL A 495 -26.55 -16.27 -24.49
N ARG A 496 -27.39 -15.85 -25.43
CA ARG A 496 -27.13 -15.93 -26.89
C ARG A 496 -26.08 -14.88 -27.29
N GLY A 497 -25.02 -15.31 -27.98
CA GLY A 497 -24.02 -14.41 -28.55
C GLY A 497 -24.54 -13.61 -29.75
N THR A 498 -23.71 -12.70 -30.28
CA THR A 498 -24.07 -11.82 -31.42
C THR A 498 -24.33 -12.60 -32.71
N GLY A 499 -23.77 -13.80 -32.87
CA GLY A 499 -23.83 -14.58 -34.10
C GLY A 499 -22.93 -14.04 -35.22
N ASP A 500 -22.06 -13.07 -34.94
CA ASP A 500 -21.19 -12.49 -35.97
C ASP A 500 -20.12 -13.48 -36.46
N LYS A 501 -20.24 -13.88 -37.73
CA LYS A 501 -19.30 -14.78 -38.41
C LYS A 501 -17.90 -14.19 -38.53
N LYS A 502 -17.73 -12.86 -38.63
CA LYS A 502 -16.39 -12.24 -38.66
C LYS A 502 -15.69 -12.47 -37.33
N THR A 503 -16.35 -12.15 -36.22
CA THR A 503 -15.83 -12.35 -34.86
C THR A 503 -15.55 -13.83 -34.54
N MET A 504 -16.42 -14.76 -34.98
CA MET A 504 -16.14 -16.21 -34.85
C MET A 504 -14.88 -16.62 -35.60
N LYS A 505 -14.70 -16.16 -36.85
CA LYS A 505 -13.48 -16.45 -37.61
C LYS A 505 -12.25 -15.88 -36.93
N LEU A 506 -12.27 -14.61 -36.52
CA LEU A 506 -11.14 -13.97 -35.86
C LEU A 506 -10.75 -14.69 -34.55
N ALA A 507 -11.72 -15.21 -33.79
CA ALA A 507 -11.43 -16.04 -32.63
C ALA A 507 -10.75 -17.37 -33.01
N ALA A 508 -11.22 -18.05 -34.06
CA ALA A 508 -10.61 -19.28 -34.57
C ALA A 508 -9.17 -19.05 -35.07
N ASP A 509 -8.96 -18.00 -35.88
CA ASP A 509 -7.65 -17.58 -36.40
C ASP A 509 -6.65 -17.28 -35.25
N LEU A 510 -7.12 -16.78 -34.10
CA LEU A 510 -6.30 -16.56 -32.91
C LEU A 510 -6.00 -17.86 -32.15
N TYR A 511 -6.97 -18.78 -32.00
CA TYR A 511 -6.72 -20.09 -31.40
C TYR A 511 -5.70 -20.91 -32.19
N GLU A 512 -5.82 -20.92 -33.52
CA GLU A 512 -4.85 -21.60 -34.41
C GLU A 512 -3.43 -21.05 -34.23
N LYS A 513 -3.28 -19.71 -34.15
CA LYS A 513 -1.98 -19.08 -33.85
C LYS A 513 -1.41 -19.53 -32.51
N VAL A 514 -2.24 -19.73 -31.48
CA VAL A 514 -1.78 -20.24 -30.18
C VAL A 514 -1.30 -21.69 -30.32
N THR A 515 -2.14 -22.59 -30.81
CA THR A 515 -1.83 -24.04 -30.86
C THR A 515 -0.73 -24.43 -31.86
N THR A 516 -0.32 -23.51 -32.73
CA THR A 516 0.79 -23.70 -33.67
C THR A 516 2.10 -23.05 -33.22
N SER A 517 2.09 -22.20 -32.19
CA SER A 517 3.25 -21.40 -31.78
C SER A 517 3.71 -21.64 -30.33
N PHE A 518 2.90 -22.32 -29.51
CA PHE A 518 3.14 -22.61 -28.09
C PHE A 518 2.72 -24.05 -27.76
#